data_AF-A0A7W0QMD9-F1
#
_entry.id   AF-A0A7W0QMD9-F1
#
_cell.length_a   1.000
_cell.length_b   1.000
_cell.length_c   1.000
_cell.angle_alpha   90.00
_cell.angle_beta   90.00
_cell.angle_gamma   90.00
#
_symmetry.space_group_name_H-M   'P 1'
#
loop_
_entity.id
_entity.type
_entity.pdbx_description
1 polymer ?
#
loop_
_entity_poly.entity_id
_entity_poly.type
_entity_poly.pdbx_seq_one_letter_code
_entity_poly.pdbx_strand_id
1 'polypeptide(L)'
;RRWLEHAGLWPAVAAKVVSLPSSPAVVAAVREGRAEAGIVYATDAPGGAFIVPATEGPRIVYPAAAVVGARTEDARAFLAFLRGPVARQIFEAARFTHLP
;
A
#
# COMPACT_ATOMS: atom_id res chain seq x y z
N ARG A 1 6.96 10.16 -4.26
CA ARG A 1 8.16 11.02 -4.43
C ARG A 1 9.45 10.21 -4.55
N ARG A 2 9.94 9.51 -3.51
CA ARG A 2 11.25 8.81 -3.53
C ARG A 2 11.54 7.97 -4.78
N TRP A 3 10.63 7.08 -5.19
CA TRP A 3 10.82 6.27 -6.39
C TRP A 3 10.94 7.13 -7.67
N LEU A 4 10.14 8.18 -7.82
CA LEU A 4 10.22 9.10 -8.97
C LEU A 4 11.56 9.84 -9.02
N GLU A 5 12.13 10.19 -7.85
CA GLU A 5 13.46 10.80 -7.77
C GLU A 5 14.54 9.78 -8.17
N HIS A 6 14.46 8.55 -7.64
CA HIS A 6 15.36 7.46 -8.00
C HIS A 6 15.33 7.12 -9.50
N ALA A 7 14.15 7.12 -10.10
CA ALA A 7 13.95 6.89 -11.53
C ALA A 7 14.27 8.10 -12.41
N GLY A 8 14.68 9.25 -11.84
CA GLY A 8 14.96 10.48 -12.59
C GLY A 8 13.73 11.17 -13.19
N LEU A 9 12.52 10.73 -12.85
CA LEU A 9 11.25 11.23 -13.39
C LEU A 9 10.72 12.46 -12.65
N TRP A 10 11.16 12.68 -11.40
CA TRP A 10 10.63 13.74 -10.55
C TRP A 10 10.64 15.14 -11.20
N PRO A 11 11.73 15.61 -11.86
CA PRO A 11 11.74 16.94 -12.48
C PRO A 11 10.65 17.13 -13.54
N ALA A 12 10.26 16.07 -14.26
CA ALA A 12 9.26 16.14 -15.32
C ALA A 12 7.81 16.17 -14.80
N VAL A 13 7.57 15.64 -13.60
CA VAL A 13 6.21 15.45 -13.06
C VAL A 13 5.91 16.33 -11.86
N ALA A 14 6.91 16.90 -11.17
CA ALA A 14 6.74 17.60 -9.90
C ALA A 14 5.65 18.69 -9.94
N ALA A 15 5.64 19.52 -11.01
CA ALA A 15 4.65 20.59 -11.18
C ALA A 15 3.23 20.08 -11.49
N LYS A 16 3.07 18.80 -11.83
CA LYS A 16 1.79 18.15 -12.16
C LYS A 16 1.24 17.30 -11.02
N VAL A 17 2.01 17.13 -9.93
CA VAL A 17 1.61 16.27 -8.81
C VAL A 17 0.52 16.96 -7.98
N VAL A 18 -0.60 16.26 -7.82
CA VAL A 18 -1.67 16.63 -6.90
C VAL A 18 -1.72 15.60 -5.77
N SER A 19 -1.70 16.07 -4.52
CA SER A 19 -1.84 15.20 -3.35
C SER A 19 -3.31 14.97 -3.01
N LEU A 20 -3.67 13.71 -2.82
CA LEU A 20 -5.00 13.27 -2.38
C LEU A 20 -4.89 12.56 -1.03
N PRO A 21 -5.97 12.55 -0.22
CA PRO A 21 -5.91 12.12 1.16
C PRO A 21 -5.71 10.60 1.35
N SER A 22 -5.94 9.78 0.32
CA SER A 22 -5.84 8.33 0.42
C SER A 22 -5.67 7.67 -0.95
N SER A 23 -5.12 6.45 -0.97
CA SER A 23 -4.99 5.65 -2.20
C SER A 23 -6.33 5.43 -2.91
N PRO A 24 -7.45 5.13 -2.23
CA PRO A 24 -8.76 5.06 -2.89
C PRO A 24 -9.18 6.36 -3.58
N ALA A 25 -8.86 7.53 -3.00
CA ALA A 25 -9.15 8.81 -3.63
C ALA A 25 -8.32 9.00 -4.92
N VAL A 26 -7.07 8.52 -4.94
CA VAL A 26 -6.22 8.51 -6.14
C VAL A 26 -6.80 7.59 -7.21
N VAL A 27 -7.19 6.36 -6.85
CA VAL A 27 -7.83 5.42 -7.79
C VAL A 27 -9.10 6.03 -8.40
N ALA A 28 -9.95 6.65 -7.58
CA ALA A 28 -11.16 7.31 -8.05
C ALA A 28 -10.86 8.45 -9.02
N ALA A 29 -9.88 9.31 -8.70
CA ALA A 29 -9.48 10.42 -9.57
C ALA A 29 -8.98 9.95 -10.94
N VAL A 30 -8.19 8.87 -10.99
CA VAL A 30 -7.72 8.28 -12.26
C VAL A 30 -8.89 7.66 -13.03
N ARG A 31 -9.74 6.88 -12.36
CA ARG A 31 -10.89 6.21 -12.99
C ARG A 31 -11.89 7.20 -13.59
N GLU A 32 -12.05 8.35 -12.96
CA GLU A 32 -12.95 9.43 -13.41
C GLU A 32 -12.30 10.37 -14.43
N GLY A 33 -11.06 10.09 -14.86
CA GLY A 33 -10.35 10.92 -15.84
C GLY A 33 -9.88 12.27 -15.31
N ARG A 34 -9.91 12.48 -13.98
CA ARG A 34 -9.43 13.71 -13.33
C ARG A 34 -7.90 13.75 -13.21
N ALA A 35 -7.23 12.61 -13.39
CA ALA A 35 -5.78 12.49 -13.47
C ALA A 35 -5.39 11.39 -14.48
N GLU A 36 -4.33 11.61 -15.25
CA GLU A 36 -3.83 10.64 -16.25
C GLU A 36 -3.18 9.40 -15.60
N ALA A 37 -2.61 9.55 -14.41
CA ALA A 37 -1.94 8.49 -13.69
C ALA A 37 -2.02 8.72 -12.17
N GLY A 38 -1.90 7.63 -11.40
CA GLY A 38 -1.89 7.65 -9.95
C GLY A 38 -0.85 6.68 -9.39
N ILE A 39 -0.23 7.05 -8.27
CA ILE A 39 0.69 6.19 -7.54
C ILE A 39 -0.04 5.69 -6.29
N VAL A 40 -0.27 4.38 -6.21
CA VAL A 40 -1.04 3.72 -5.15
C VAL A 40 -0.32 2.45 -4.70
N TYR A 41 -0.82 1.82 -3.64
CA TYR A 41 -0.34 0.49 -3.26
C TYR A 41 -0.79 -0.56 -4.26
N ALA A 42 -0.01 -1.64 -4.39
CA ALA A 42 -0.37 -2.76 -5.23
C ALA A 42 -1.77 -3.27 -4.88
N THR A 43 -2.13 -3.34 -3.59
CA THR A 43 -3.46 -3.74 -3.09
C THR A 43 -4.61 -2.97 -3.75
N ASP A 44 -4.41 -1.67 -4.03
CA ASP A 44 -5.43 -0.75 -4.54
C ASP A 44 -5.42 -0.63 -6.08
N ALA A 45 -4.36 -1.11 -6.73
CA ALA A 45 -4.15 -0.90 -8.16
C ALA A 45 -5.10 -1.77 -9.01
N PRO A 46 -5.69 -1.26 -10.10
CA PRO A 46 -6.44 -2.07 -11.04
C PRO A 46 -5.54 -3.10 -11.74
N GLY A 47 -6.15 -4.08 -12.41
CA GLY A 47 -5.42 -5.02 -13.27
C GLY A 47 -4.69 -4.28 -14.39
N GLY A 48 -3.46 -4.73 -14.71
CA GLY A 48 -2.63 -4.12 -15.76
C GLY A 48 -1.85 -2.87 -15.35
N ALA A 49 -1.90 -2.46 -14.08
CA ALA A 49 -1.07 -1.37 -13.57
C ALA A 49 0.43 -1.74 -13.60
N PHE A 50 1.28 -0.74 -13.84
CA PHE A 50 2.73 -0.90 -13.71
C PHE A 50 3.10 -1.10 -12.23
N ILE A 51 3.86 -2.15 -11.95
CA ILE A 51 4.35 -2.47 -10.60
C ILE A 51 5.79 -1.99 -10.47
N VAL A 52 6.00 -1.04 -9.56
CA VAL A 52 7.34 -0.61 -9.16
C VAL A 52 8.05 -1.79 -8.47
N PRO A 53 9.27 -2.18 -8.92
CA PRO A 53 10.03 -3.21 -8.24
C PRO A 53 10.24 -2.88 -6.76
N ALA A 54 10.02 -3.86 -5.87
CA ALA A 54 10.11 -3.64 -4.42
C ALA A 54 11.49 -3.15 -3.96
N THR A 55 12.54 -3.42 -4.74
CA THR A 55 13.92 -2.96 -4.53
C THR A 55 14.15 -1.49 -4.85
N GLU A 56 13.29 -0.87 -5.66
CA GLU A 56 13.39 0.53 -6.09
C GLU A 56 12.47 1.46 -5.28
N GLY A 57 11.49 0.88 -4.60
CA GLY A 57 10.57 1.59 -3.72
C GLY A 57 11.05 1.67 -2.27
N PRO A 58 10.48 2.58 -1.47
CA PRO A 58 10.63 2.48 -0.01
C PRO A 58 9.98 1.19 0.49
N ARG A 59 10.55 0.60 1.54
CA ARG A 59 9.93 -0.54 2.23
C ARG A 59 8.65 -0.07 2.94
N ILE A 60 7.50 -0.53 2.45
CA ILE A 60 6.17 -0.23 3.00
C ILE A 60 5.79 -1.37 3.95
N VAL A 61 5.64 -1.08 5.24
CA VAL A 61 5.34 -2.06 6.28
C VAL A 61 4.09 -1.63 7.05
N TYR A 62 3.19 -2.57 7.30
CA TYR A 62 1.99 -2.39 8.11
C TYR A 62 2.15 -3.10 9.46
N PRO A 63 2.72 -2.43 10.48
CA PRO A 63 2.82 -3.01 11.81
C PRO A 63 1.43 -3.10 12.45
N ALA A 64 1.20 -4.16 13.22
CA ALA A 64 0.01 -4.33 14.05
C ALA A 64 0.42 -4.61 15.49
N ALA A 65 -0.27 -4.00 16.45
CA ALA A 65 0.01 -4.13 17.88
C ALA A 65 -1.29 -4.16 18.69
N ALA A 66 -1.24 -4.86 19.83
CA ALA A 66 -2.36 -4.89 20.76
C ALA A 66 -2.34 -3.61 21.58
N VAL A 67 -3.47 -2.90 21.60
CA VAL A 67 -3.63 -1.70 22.44
C VAL A 67 -3.83 -2.14 23.89
N VAL A 68 -3.15 -1.45 24.80
CA VAL A 68 -3.27 -1.70 26.25
C VAL A 68 -4.66 -1.27 26.72
N GLY A 69 -5.37 -2.12 27.45
CA GLY A 69 -6.66 -1.78 28.02
C GLY A 69 -7.57 -2.99 28.21
N ALA A 70 -8.88 -2.76 28.25
CA ALA A 70 -9.85 -3.85 28.21
C ALA A 70 -9.71 -4.63 26.88
N ARG A 71 -9.82 -5.96 26.93
CA ARG A 71 -9.70 -6.89 25.79
C ARG A 71 -8.29 -7.08 25.19
N THR A 72 -7.22 -6.77 25.93
CA THR A 72 -5.86 -7.06 25.43
C THR A 72 -5.64 -8.55 25.13
N GLU A 73 -6.33 -9.47 25.82
CA GLU A 73 -6.25 -10.91 25.52
C GLU A 73 -6.85 -11.26 24.15
N ASP A 74 -8.07 -10.81 23.85
CA ASP A 74 -8.69 -10.96 22.53
C ASP A 74 -7.83 -10.35 21.43
N ALA A 75 -7.25 -9.17 21.68
CA ALA A 75 -6.35 -8.51 20.74
C ALA A 75 -5.08 -9.34 20.47
N ARG A 76 -4.50 -9.97 21.51
CA ARG A 76 -3.36 -10.88 21.34
C ARG A 76 -3.75 -12.14 20.55
N ALA A 77 -4.92 -12.71 20.82
CA ALA A 77 -5.44 -13.86 20.08
C ALA A 77 -5.64 -13.51 18.59
N PHE A 78 -6.18 -12.33 18.29
CA PHE A 78 -6.34 -11.85 16.93
C PHE A 78 -5.00 -11.62 16.22
N LEU A 79 -4.00 -11.03 16.91
CA LEU A 79 -2.65 -10.90 16.35
C LEU A 79 -1.98 -12.26 16.07
N ALA A 80 -2.25 -13.27 16.90
CA ALA A 80 -1.78 -14.63 16.64
C ALA A 80 -2.45 -15.22 15.39
N PHE A 81 -3.76 -15.01 15.22
CA PHE A 81 -4.48 -15.39 14.00
C PHE A 81 -3.91 -14.70 12.76
N LEU A 82 -3.62 -13.39 12.82
CA LEU A 82 -3.05 -12.64 11.69
C LEU A 82 -1.67 -13.14 11.25
N ARG A 83 -0.94 -13.86 12.12
CA ARG A 83 0.34 -14.53 11.82
C ARG A 83 0.17 -15.96 11.30
N GLY A 84 -1.05 -16.49 11.33
CA GLY A 84 -1.37 -17.85 10.90
C GLY A 84 -1.48 -18.01 9.38
N PRO A 85 -1.50 -19.27 8.88
CA PRO A 85 -1.54 -19.56 7.44
C PRO A 85 -2.79 -19.05 6.74
N VAL A 86 -3.95 -19.04 7.42
CA VAL A 86 -5.22 -18.55 6.86
C VAL A 86 -5.14 -17.06 6.57
N ALA A 87 -4.70 -16.25 7.54
CA ALA A 87 -4.54 -14.81 7.35
C ALA A 87 -3.49 -14.51 6.29
N ARG A 88 -2.38 -15.26 6.27
CA ARG A 88 -1.34 -15.14 5.24
C ARG A 88 -1.90 -15.31 3.82
N GLN A 89 -2.73 -16.32 3.57
CA GLN A 89 -3.36 -16.53 2.26
C GLN A 89 -4.26 -15.36 1.87
N ILE A 90 -5.02 -14.80 2.83
CA ILE A 90 -5.88 -13.63 2.59
C ILE A 90 -5.03 -12.41 2.21
N PHE A 91 -3.93 -12.17 2.93
CA PHE A 91 -3.00 -11.08 2.63
C PHE A 91 -2.34 -11.25 1.26
N GLU A 92 -1.85 -12.45 0.93
CA GLU A 92 -1.24 -12.75 -0.37
C GLU A 92 -2.25 -12.57 -1.52
N ALA A 93 -3.49 -13.03 -1.36
CA ALA A 93 -4.57 -12.81 -2.33
C ALA A 93 -4.88 -11.32 -2.55
N ALA A 94 -4.74 -10.51 -1.51
CA ALA A 94 -4.84 -9.05 -1.60
C ALA A 94 -3.57 -8.36 -2.12
N ARG A 95 -2.52 -9.11 -2.49
CA ARG A 95 -1.21 -8.64 -2.97
C ARG A 95 -0.30 -8.01 -1.91
N PHE A 96 -0.49 -8.36 -0.63
CA PHE A 96 0.53 -8.11 0.40
C PHE A 96 1.66 -9.13 0.29
N THR A 97 2.86 -8.73 0.71
CA THR A 97 4.01 -9.61 0.87
C THR A 97 4.29 -9.82 2.35
N HIS A 98 4.58 -11.07 2.74
CA HIS A 98 4.98 -11.36 4.10
C HIS A 98 6.44 -10.92 4.33
N LEU A 99 6.72 -10.35 5.49
CA LEU A 99 8.10 -10.06 5.87
C LEU A 99 8.76 -11.35 6.35
N PRO A 100 10.02 -11.63 5.96
CA PRO A 100 10.76 -12.77 6.52
C PRO A 100 10.90 -12.66 8.04
#